data_AF-A0A1G7RXU8-F1
#
_entry.id   AF-A0A1G7RXU8-F1
#
_cell.length_a   1.000
_cell.length_b   1.000
_cell.length_c   1.000
_cell.angle_alpha   90.00
_cell.angle_beta   90.00
_cell.angle_gamma   90.00
#
_symmetry.space_group_name_H-M   'P 1'
#
loop_
_entity.id
_entity.type
_entity.pdbx_description
1 polymer ?
#
loop_
_entity_poly.entity_id
_entity_poly.type
_entity_poly.pdbx_seq_one_letter_code
_entity_poly.pdbx_strand_id
1 'polypeptide(L)'
;MDRITQTLIIGSVKQIPSLEVISKIPREKRLRLIFEQTLQYQREEIGKKLKNDLKGFQVYIHATQPEINIAKLLTDKEIDDNQLFFEQCAKDYRALSELLINKLASKLGIEINPQFPLSSFNPFFANKKQSGIIKEWRYFLHGFHCGFEHKRSGQIIEVPLVFGLEFGDLDPYFFTRFIKSTQNYFPLPIDIYDEYADGVRIIERMLALNKFERITSNIENHTGVVVNDRKKIHIEVYQEDALIDTKKKFNVLRFFGLK
;
A
#
# COMPACT_ATOMS: atom_id res chain seq x y z
N MET A 1 -2.40 -12.52 -10.60
CA MET A 1 -3.35 -13.56 -11.00
C MET A 1 -4.72 -13.12 -10.53
N ASP A 2 -5.72 -13.17 -11.40
CA ASP A 2 -7.06 -12.68 -11.08
C ASP A 2 -7.92 -13.82 -10.52
N ARG A 3 -8.80 -13.49 -9.57
CA ARG A 3 -9.73 -14.47 -8.99
C ARG A 3 -10.82 -14.84 -10.00
N ILE A 4 -11.19 -16.11 -10.02
CA ILE A 4 -12.37 -16.59 -10.74
C ILE A 4 -13.62 -16.09 -10.01
N THR A 5 -14.51 -15.39 -10.71
CA THR A 5 -15.73 -14.83 -10.10
C THR A 5 -16.91 -15.77 -10.27
N GLN A 6 -17.46 -16.25 -9.16
CA GLN A 6 -18.74 -16.96 -9.12
C GLN A 6 -19.85 -15.97 -8.76
N THR A 7 -20.86 -15.86 -9.61
CA THR A 7 -21.97 -14.91 -9.41
C THR A 7 -23.22 -15.64 -8.95
N LEU A 8 -23.91 -15.11 -7.95
CA LEU A 8 -25.24 -15.52 -7.52
C LEU A 8 -26.20 -14.33 -7.61
N ILE A 9 -27.39 -14.57 -8.16
CA ILE A 9 -28.49 -13.60 -8.17
C ILE A 9 -29.37 -13.87 -6.95
N ILE A 10 -29.63 -12.85 -6.15
CA ILE A 10 -30.30 -12.91 -4.86
C ILE A 10 -31.65 -12.18 -4.98
N GLY A 11 -32.71 -12.95 -5.19
CA GLY A 11 -34.12 -12.54 -5.13
C GLY A 11 -34.79 -12.84 -3.78
N SER A 12 -34.15 -13.62 -2.91
CA SER A 12 -34.55 -13.86 -1.52
C SER A 12 -33.34 -13.95 -0.59
N VAL A 13 -33.44 -13.46 0.65
CA VAL A 13 -32.39 -13.60 1.69
C VAL A 13 -32.01 -15.08 1.91
N LYS A 14 -32.95 -16.02 1.71
CA LYS A 14 -32.69 -17.47 1.82
C LYS A 14 -31.71 -18.01 0.79
N GLN A 15 -31.45 -17.28 -0.31
CA GLN A 15 -30.51 -17.68 -1.35
C GLN A 15 -29.06 -17.26 -1.02
N ILE A 16 -28.87 -16.45 0.02
CA ILE A 16 -27.52 -16.08 0.48
C ILE A 16 -26.88 -17.33 1.09
N PRO A 17 -25.70 -17.77 0.61
CA PRO A 17 -25.05 -18.94 1.16
C PRO A 17 -24.76 -18.78 2.65
N SER A 18 -24.85 -19.88 3.40
CA SER A 18 -24.51 -19.87 4.83
C SER A 18 -23.03 -19.54 5.03
N LEU A 19 -22.66 -19.08 6.24
CA LEU A 19 -21.26 -18.81 6.58
C LEU A 19 -20.37 -20.05 6.40
N GLU A 20 -20.90 -21.25 6.65
CA GLU A 20 -20.18 -22.51 6.45
C GLU A 20 -19.90 -22.77 4.95
N VAL A 21 -20.83 -22.43 4.06
CA VAL A 21 -20.62 -22.56 2.63
C VAL A 21 -19.58 -21.54 2.16
N ILE A 22 -19.70 -20.28 2.61
CA ILE A 22 -18.76 -19.21 2.25
C ILE A 22 -17.35 -19.53 2.75
N SER A 23 -17.21 -20.07 3.97
CA SER A 23 -15.91 -20.38 4.57
C SER A 23 -15.12 -21.43 3.78
N LYS A 24 -15.81 -22.31 3.04
CA LYS A 24 -15.22 -23.35 2.20
C LYS A 24 -14.82 -22.87 0.80
N ILE A 25 -15.17 -21.64 0.41
CA ILE A 25 -14.78 -21.08 -0.89
C ILE A 25 -13.24 -20.98 -0.94
N PRO A 26 -12.59 -21.49 -2.00
CA PRO A 26 -11.14 -21.47 -2.10
C PRO A 26 -10.64 -20.06 -2.49
N ARG A 27 -9.37 -19.73 -2.23
CA ARG A 27 -8.86 -18.35 -2.29
C ARG A 27 -8.87 -17.76 -3.70
N GLU A 28 -8.65 -18.61 -4.70
CA GLU A 28 -8.69 -18.28 -6.12
C GLU A 28 -10.10 -17.91 -6.62
N LYS A 29 -11.14 -18.10 -5.79
CA LYS A 29 -12.51 -17.71 -6.11
C LYS A 29 -12.96 -16.46 -5.35
N ARG A 30 -13.77 -15.66 -6.03
CA ARG A 30 -14.55 -14.56 -5.47
C ARG A 30 -16.02 -14.86 -5.65
N LEU A 31 -16.80 -14.77 -4.57
CA LEU A 31 -18.25 -14.85 -4.62
C LEU A 31 -18.82 -13.45 -4.80
N ARG A 32 -19.62 -13.25 -5.85
CA ARG A 32 -20.35 -12.01 -6.12
C ARG A 32 -21.84 -12.25 -5.95
N LEU A 33 -22.44 -11.60 -4.96
CA LEU A 33 -23.87 -11.62 -4.70
C LEU A 33 -24.49 -10.39 -5.36
N ILE A 34 -25.38 -10.56 -6.34
CA ILE A 34 -26.11 -9.48 -7.01
C ILE A 34 -27.56 -9.50 -6.51
N PHE A 35 -28.01 -8.40 -5.93
CA PHE A 35 -29.32 -8.27 -5.32
C PHE A 35 -30.35 -7.76 -6.34
N GLU A 36 -31.45 -8.47 -6.47
CA GLU A 36 -32.58 -8.01 -7.27
C GLU A 36 -33.23 -6.77 -6.65
N GLN A 37 -33.96 -6.01 -7.47
CA GLN A 37 -34.52 -4.70 -7.11
C GLN A 37 -35.29 -4.70 -5.78
N THR A 38 -36.02 -5.77 -5.51
CA THR A 38 -36.81 -5.95 -4.28
C THR A 38 -35.99 -6.13 -3.01
N LEU A 39 -34.68 -6.42 -3.10
CA LEU A 39 -33.80 -6.67 -1.96
C LEU A 39 -32.61 -5.72 -1.86
N GLN A 40 -32.43 -4.81 -2.80
CA GLN A 40 -31.27 -3.90 -2.80
C GLN A 40 -31.16 -3.10 -1.50
N TYR A 41 -32.29 -2.73 -0.89
CA TYR A 41 -32.32 -1.98 0.37
C TYR A 41 -31.71 -2.75 1.55
N GLN A 42 -31.68 -4.09 1.50
CA GLN A 42 -31.10 -4.93 2.56
C GLN A 42 -29.60 -5.19 2.37
N ARG A 43 -29.04 -4.89 1.18
CA ARG A 43 -27.65 -5.16 0.81
C ARG A 43 -26.66 -4.64 1.86
N GLU A 44 -26.87 -3.41 2.32
CA GLU A 44 -25.95 -2.75 3.26
C GLU A 44 -25.90 -3.46 4.62
N GLU A 45 -27.07 -3.81 5.17
CA GLU A 45 -27.18 -4.51 6.45
C GLU A 45 -26.59 -5.92 6.36
N ILE A 46 -26.95 -6.66 5.31
CA ILE A 46 -26.44 -8.01 5.02
C ILE A 46 -24.92 -7.97 4.87
N GLY A 47 -24.39 -7.02 4.10
CA GLY A 47 -22.95 -6.87 3.88
C GLY A 47 -22.20 -6.55 5.17
N LYS A 48 -22.74 -5.67 6.02
CA LYS A 48 -22.14 -5.37 7.34
C LYS A 48 -22.12 -6.59 8.25
N LYS A 49 -23.20 -7.37 8.27
CA LYS A 49 -23.27 -8.63 9.02
C LYS A 49 -22.22 -9.62 8.53
N LEU A 50 -22.16 -9.86 7.22
CA LEU A 50 -21.15 -10.74 6.62
C LEU A 50 -19.72 -10.28 6.93
N LYS A 51 -19.44 -8.97 6.88
CA LYS A 51 -18.14 -8.40 7.23
C LYS A 51 -17.75 -8.65 8.69
N ASN A 52 -18.72 -8.62 9.60
CA ASN A 52 -18.49 -8.90 11.01
C ASN A 52 -18.22 -10.39 11.26
N ASP A 53 -18.99 -11.26 10.60
CA ASP A 53 -19.01 -12.70 10.85
C ASP A 53 -17.89 -13.46 10.11
N LEU A 54 -17.50 -13.02 8.91
CA LEU A 54 -16.48 -13.69 8.08
C LEU A 54 -15.06 -13.15 8.35
N LYS A 55 -14.45 -13.58 9.46
CA LYS A 55 -13.03 -13.29 9.73
C LYS A 55 -12.13 -13.94 8.70
N GLY A 56 -11.09 -13.21 8.24
CA GLY A 56 -10.19 -13.69 7.18
C GLY A 56 -10.76 -13.57 5.75
N PHE A 57 -11.88 -12.87 5.58
CA PHE A 57 -12.43 -12.55 4.27
C PHE A 57 -12.45 -11.04 4.06
N GLN A 58 -12.25 -10.64 2.81
CA GLN A 58 -12.66 -9.34 2.33
C GLN A 58 -14.14 -9.42 1.95
N VAL A 59 -14.94 -8.54 2.55
CA VAL A 59 -16.35 -8.33 2.18
C VAL A 59 -16.49 -6.89 1.71
N TYR A 60 -16.60 -6.73 0.39
CA TYR A 60 -16.77 -5.44 -0.26
C TYR A 60 -18.23 -5.22 -0.64
N ILE A 61 -18.85 -4.21 -0.04
CA ILE A 61 -20.19 -3.76 -0.37
C ILE A 61 -20.04 -2.66 -1.41
N HIS A 62 -20.56 -2.89 -2.62
CA HIS A 62 -20.42 -1.89 -3.67
C HIS A 62 -21.29 -0.67 -3.37
N ALA A 63 -20.74 0.53 -3.50
CA ALA A 63 -21.46 1.76 -3.15
C ALA A 63 -22.72 1.96 -4.02
N THR A 64 -22.57 1.89 -5.35
CA THR A 64 -23.65 2.15 -6.30
C THR A 64 -24.33 0.90 -6.85
N GLN A 65 -23.58 -0.12 -7.28
CA GLN A 65 -24.14 -1.35 -7.82
C GLN A 65 -24.74 -2.23 -6.71
N PRO A 66 -25.85 -2.96 -6.95
CA PRO A 66 -26.53 -3.76 -5.94
C PRO A 66 -25.79 -5.08 -5.67
N GLU A 67 -24.49 -5.03 -5.39
CA GLU A 67 -23.67 -6.22 -5.22
C GLU A 67 -22.79 -6.20 -3.97
N ILE A 68 -22.47 -7.41 -3.50
CA ILE A 68 -21.47 -7.67 -2.47
C ILE A 68 -20.47 -8.67 -3.03
N ASN A 69 -19.19 -8.36 -2.88
CA ASN A 69 -18.08 -9.23 -3.26
C ASN A 69 -17.42 -9.81 -2.02
N ILE A 70 -17.23 -11.13 -1.99
CA ILE A 70 -16.67 -11.87 -0.86
C ILE A 70 -15.49 -12.71 -1.36
N ALA A 71 -14.34 -12.55 -0.71
CA ALA A 71 -13.10 -13.17 -1.13
C ALA A 71 -12.27 -13.58 0.09
N LYS A 72 -11.78 -14.83 0.12
CA LYS A 72 -10.89 -15.32 1.20
C LYS A 72 -9.52 -14.67 1.08
N LEU A 73 -8.95 -14.21 2.18
CA LEU A 73 -7.61 -13.60 2.26
C LEU A 73 -6.56 -14.61 2.71
N LEU A 74 -5.29 -14.21 2.68
CA LEU A 74 -4.19 -14.94 3.32
C LEU A 74 -4.51 -15.29 4.79
N THR A 75 -4.33 -16.55 5.12
CA THR A 75 -4.37 -17.07 6.48
C THR A 75 -3.05 -16.83 7.20
N ASP A 76 -3.08 -16.82 8.54
CA ASP A 76 -1.85 -16.69 9.33
C ASP A 76 -0.90 -17.84 9.04
N LYS A 77 -1.42 -19.08 8.89
CA LYS A 77 -0.60 -20.24 8.55
C LYS A 77 0.12 -20.10 7.21
N GLU A 78 -0.59 -19.64 6.16
CA GLU A 78 0.05 -19.40 4.86
C GLU A 78 1.15 -18.34 4.96
N ILE A 79 0.99 -17.33 5.82
CA ILE A 79 2.03 -16.32 6.03
C ILE A 79 3.19 -16.89 6.83
N ASP A 80 2.92 -17.66 7.89
CA ASP A 80 3.93 -18.29 8.75
C ASP A 80 4.82 -19.25 7.96
N ASP A 81 4.20 -20.08 7.12
CA ASP A 81 4.87 -21.05 6.25
C ASP A 81 5.76 -20.34 5.21
N ASN A 82 5.48 -19.07 4.90
CA ASN A 82 6.18 -18.26 3.90
C ASN A 82 6.90 -17.03 4.50
N GLN A 83 7.09 -16.98 5.83
CA GLN A 83 7.58 -15.77 6.50
C GLN A 83 8.98 -15.33 6.03
N LEU A 84 9.86 -16.29 5.72
CA LEU A 84 11.22 -16.01 5.24
C LEU A 84 11.19 -15.35 3.86
N PHE A 85 10.24 -15.73 3.01
CA PHE A 85 10.03 -15.10 1.71
C PHE A 85 9.60 -13.64 1.87
N PHE A 86 8.58 -13.38 2.70
CA PHE A 86 8.10 -12.01 2.92
C PHE A 86 9.15 -11.12 3.60
N GLU A 87 9.95 -11.68 4.52
CA GLU A 87 11.07 -10.97 5.14
C GLU A 87 12.12 -10.59 4.09
N GLN A 88 12.48 -11.51 3.20
CA GLN A 88 13.43 -11.24 2.12
C GLN A 88 12.88 -10.17 1.15
N CYS A 89 11.61 -10.25 0.77
CA CYS A 89 10.98 -9.23 -0.06
C CYS A 89 11.07 -7.83 0.56
N ALA A 90 10.90 -7.70 1.88
CA ALA A 90 11.03 -6.42 2.57
C ALA A 90 12.48 -5.90 2.59
N LYS A 91 13.46 -6.80 2.76
CA LYS A 91 14.89 -6.46 2.65
C LYS A 91 15.24 -5.96 1.25
N ASP A 92 14.77 -6.65 0.22
CA ASP A 92 14.98 -6.29 -1.18
C ASP A 92 14.27 -4.98 -1.55
N TYR A 93 13.05 -4.76 -1.04
CA TYR A 93 12.32 -3.50 -1.18
C TYR A 93 13.14 -2.33 -0.66
N ARG A 94 13.59 -2.41 0.60
CA ARG A 94 14.41 -1.37 1.24
C ARG A 94 15.69 -1.09 0.46
N ALA A 95 16.42 -2.13 0.07
CA ALA A 95 17.67 -2.00 -0.66
C ALA A 95 17.47 -1.34 -2.03
N LEU A 96 16.41 -1.72 -2.76
CA LEU A 96 16.10 -1.12 -4.06
C LEU A 96 15.63 0.32 -3.91
N SER A 97 14.79 0.62 -2.92
CA SER A 97 14.33 1.98 -2.62
C SER A 97 15.52 2.92 -2.36
N GLU A 98 16.44 2.51 -1.48
CA GLU A 98 17.65 3.26 -1.16
C GLU A 98 18.53 3.46 -2.40
N LEU A 99 18.69 2.43 -3.23
CA LEU A 99 19.46 2.53 -4.48
C LEU A 99 18.85 3.52 -5.46
N LEU A 100 17.53 3.48 -5.66
CA LEU A 100 16.84 4.29 -6.66
C LEU A 100 16.76 5.75 -6.25
N ILE A 101 16.47 6.05 -4.98
CA ILE A 101 16.38 7.43 -4.52
C ILE A 101 17.74 8.14 -4.54
N ASN A 102 18.82 7.45 -4.18
CA ASN A 102 20.18 8.00 -4.26
C ASN A 102 20.62 8.23 -5.71
N LYS A 103 20.27 7.30 -6.62
CA LYS A 103 20.46 7.51 -8.06
C LYS A 103 19.69 8.73 -8.55
N LEU A 104 18.44 8.89 -8.13
CA LEU A 104 17.61 10.03 -8.50
C LEU A 104 18.22 11.34 -8.00
N ALA A 105 18.61 11.41 -6.72
CA ALA A 105 19.26 12.58 -6.14
C ALA A 105 20.54 12.97 -6.92
N SER A 106 21.38 11.99 -7.23
CA SER A 106 22.60 12.18 -8.04
C SER A 106 22.28 12.72 -9.44
N LYS A 107 21.24 12.19 -10.11
CA LYS A 107 20.80 12.68 -11.42
C LYS A 107 20.28 14.11 -11.36
N LEU A 108 19.59 14.46 -10.28
CA LEU A 108 19.01 15.79 -10.08
C LEU A 108 20.02 16.80 -9.55
N GLY A 109 21.22 16.36 -9.14
CA GLY A 109 22.25 17.22 -8.57
C GLY A 109 21.84 17.78 -7.21
N ILE A 110 21.09 17.01 -6.41
CA ILE A 110 20.61 17.41 -5.09
C ILE A 110 21.21 16.53 -3.99
N GLU A 111 21.35 17.10 -2.81
CA GLU A 111 21.63 16.37 -1.57
C GLU A 111 20.30 16.09 -0.84
N ILE A 112 20.12 14.85 -0.38
CA ILE A 112 18.92 14.45 0.37
C ILE A 112 19.08 14.93 1.80
N ASN A 113 18.13 15.76 2.27
CA ASN A 113 18.06 16.18 3.66
C ASN A 113 17.82 14.95 4.54
N PRO A 114 18.77 14.58 5.41
CA PRO A 114 18.66 13.36 6.22
C PRO A 114 17.53 13.44 7.25
N GLN A 115 17.16 14.65 7.69
CA GLN A 115 16.08 14.85 8.65
C GLN A 115 14.71 14.83 7.98
N PHE A 116 14.58 15.27 6.73
CA PHE A 116 13.30 15.25 6.02
C PHE A 116 13.49 15.16 4.51
N PRO A 117 13.66 13.95 3.94
CA PRO A 117 14.01 13.76 2.53
C PRO A 117 13.05 14.45 1.57
N LEU A 118 11.74 14.41 1.87
CA LEU A 118 10.71 15.04 1.03
C LEU A 118 11.03 16.52 0.73
N SER A 119 11.60 17.25 1.70
CA SER A 119 11.97 18.66 1.53
C SER A 119 12.98 18.90 0.41
N SER A 120 13.93 17.98 0.19
CA SER A 120 14.89 18.07 -0.92
C SER A 120 14.23 17.93 -2.29
N PHE A 121 13.04 17.31 -2.37
CA PHE A 121 12.30 17.12 -3.61
C PHE A 121 11.21 18.16 -3.86
N ASN A 122 10.85 18.98 -2.86
CA ASN A 122 9.84 20.07 -2.97
C ASN A 122 9.98 20.96 -4.21
N PRO A 123 11.18 21.39 -4.64
CA PRO A 123 11.34 22.21 -5.84
C PRO A 123 10.82 21.55 -7.12
N PHE A 124 10.77 20.22 -7.19
CA PHE A 124 10.31 19.49 -8.37
C PHE A 124 8.79 19.42 -8.47
N PHE A 125 8.09 19.42 -7.33
CA PHE A 125 6.64 19.57 -7.27
C PHE A 125 6.22 20.96 -7.76
N ALA A 126 6.84 22.02 -7.23
CA ALA A 126 6.51 23.40 -7.56
C ALA A 126 6.72 23.74 -9.05
N ASN A 127 7.76 23.16 -9.66
CA ASN A 127 8.11 23.42 -11.05
C ASN A 127 7.47 22.46 -12.06
N LYS A 128 6.52 21.60 -11.63
CA LYS A 128 5.90 20.55 -12.46
C LYS A 128 6.92 19.61 -13.14
N LYS A 129 8.08 19.39 -12.51
CA LYS A 129 9.15 18.50 -12.98
C LYS A 129 9.22 17.21 -12.15
N GLN A 130 8.04 16.73 -11.76
CA GLN A 130 7.87 15.59 -10.85
C GLN A 130 8.09 14.23 -11.52
N SER A 131 8.12 14.13 -12.85
CA SER A 131 8.38 12.88 -13.57
C SER A 131 9.63 12.95 -14.44
N GLY A 132 10.19 11.78 -14.72
CA GLY A 132 11.29 11.63 -15.68
C GLY A 132 11.76 10.20 -15.80
N ILE A 133 12.95 10.02 -16.38
CA ILE A 133 13.59 8.71 -16.53
C ILE A 133 14.98 8.78 -15.93
N ILE A 134 15.37 7.78 -15.14
CA ILE A 134 16.74 7.54 -14.70
C ILE A 134 17.20 6.15 -15.13
N LYS A 135 18.17 6.09 -16.05
CA LYS A 135 18.56 4.85 -16.72
C LYS A 135 17.33 4.12 -17.30
N GLU A 136 16.99 2.97 -16.74
CA GLU A 136 15.86 2.14 -17.17
C GLU A 136 14.59 2.33 -16.33
N TRP A 137 14.60 3.25 -15.37
CA TRP A 137 13.48 3.50 -14.47
C TRP A 137 12.78 4.79 -14.83
N ARG A 138 11.47 4.74 -15.06
CA ARG A 138 10.64 5.95 -14.96
C ARG A 138 10.47 6.27 -13.49
N TYR A 139 10.47 7.55 -13.13
CA TYR A 139 10.15 8.00 -11.78
C TYR A 139 9.01 9.01 -11.82
N PHE A 140 8.25 9.07 -10.73
CA PHE A 140 7.22 10.06 -10.50
C PHE A 140 7.17 10.43 -9.02
N LEU A 141 7.43 11.69 -8.70
CA LEU A 141 7.30 12.27 -7.36
C LEU A 141 5.83 12.65 -7.13
N HIS A 142 5.23 12.20 -6.04
CA HIS A 142 3.85 12.55 -5.68
C HIS A 142 3.60 12.36 -4.18
N GLY A 143 2.84 13.27 -3.57
CA GLY A 143 2.52 13.20 -2.13
C GLY A 143 3.79 12.98 -1.29
N PHE A 144 3.81 11.91 -0.51
CA PHE A 144 4.94 11.52 0.36
C PHE A 144 5.90 10.51 -0.26
N HIS A 145 5.80 10.26 -1.57
CA HIS A 145 6.49 9.16 -2.21
C HIS A 145 7.15 9.54 -3.53
N CYS A 146 8.02 8.64 -4.01
CA CYS A 146 8.49 8.58 -5.37
C CYS A 146 8.28 7.18 -5.94
N GLY A 147 7.34 7.05 -6.86
CA GLY A 147 7.12 5.81 -7.61
C GLY A 147 8.16 5.61 -8.69
N PHE A 148 8.64 4.38 -8.84
CA PHE A 148 9.54 3.95 -9.91
C PHE A 148 8.97 2.76 -10.67
N GLU A 149 9.12 2.78 -12.00
CA GLU A 149 8.73 1.69 -12.90
C GLU A 149 9.89 1.34 -13.83
N HIS A 150 10.34 0.09 -13.79
CA HIS A 150 11.39 -0.39 -14.68
C HIS A 150 10.82 -0.63 -16.07
N LYS A 151 11.33 0.10 -17.07
CA LYS A 151 10.79 0.14 -18.44
C LYS A 151 10.75 -1.23 -19.16
N ARG A 152 11.68 -2.13 -18.84
CA ARG A 152 11.75 -3.47 -19.47
C ARG A 152 10.97 -4.54 -18.71
N SER A 153 11.27 -4.75 -17.43
CA SER A 153 10.65 -5.80 -16.62
C SER A 153 9.23 -5.46 -16.15
N GLY A 154 8.86 -4.17 -16.14
CA GLY A 154 7.61 -3.71 -15.54
C GLY A 154 7.62 -3.77 -14.01
N GLN A 155 8.78 -3.94 -13.38
CA GLN A 155 8.90 -3.92 -11.92
C GLN A 155 8.54 -2.54 -11.38
N ILE A 156 7.75 -2.50 -10.31
CA ILE A 156 7.22 -1.27 -9.70
C ILE A 156 7.65 -1.23 -8.24
N ILE A 157 8.07 -0.06 -7.76
CA ILE A 157 8.40 0.18 -6.36
C ILE A 157 8.04 1.62 -5.98
N GLU A 158 7.58 1.83 -4.74
CA GLU A 158 7.16 3.13 -4.23
C GLU A 158 8.05 3.58 -3.07
N VAL A 159 8.88 4.58 -3.27
CA VAL A 159 9.84 4.98 -2.24
C VAL A 159 9.23 6.04 -1.32
N PRO A 160 9.08 5.78 0.00
CA PRO A 160 8.59 6.76 0.96
C PRO A 160 9.66 7.84 1.22
N LEU A 161 9.25 9.09 1.43
CA LEU A 161 10.16 10.23 1.60
C LEU A 161 10.03 10.93 2.97
N VAL A 162 9.28 10.31 3.89
CA VAL A 162 8.87 10.92 5.16
C VAL A 162 9.33 10.12 6.39
N PHE A 163 10.30 9.22 6.25
CA PHE A 163 10.82 8.40 7.35
C PHE A 163 12.33 8.60 7.56
N GLY A 164 12.81 9.84 7.47
CA GLY A 164 14.24 10.14 7.41
C GLY A 164 14.89 9.37 6.27
N LEU A 165 16.11 8.87 6.45
CA LEU A 165 16.78 8.03 5.45
C LEU A 165 16.27 6.57 5.42
N GLU A 166 15.18 6.24 6.12
CA GLU A 166 14.56 4.91 6.02
C GLU A 166 13.58 4.87 4.85
N PHE A 167 14.03 4.26 3.75
CA PHE A 167 13.27 4.15 2.50
C PHE A 167 12.52 2.81 2.36
N GLY A 168 12.49 2.00 3.43
CA GLY A 168 11.92 0.66 3.45
C GLY A 168 10.51 0.55 4.04
N ASP A 169 9.75 1.65 4.17
CA ASP A 169 8.36 1.58 4.66
C ASP A 169 7.50 0.69 3.76
N LEU A 170 6.77 -0.21 4.41
CA LEU A 170 5.99 -1.29 3.80
C LEU A 170 4.51 -0.91 3.83
N ASP A 171 4.10 -0.01 2.95
CA ASP A 171 2.66 0.19 2.70
C ASP A 171 2.04 -1.09 2.12
N PRO A 172 0.86 -1.55 2.59
CA PRO A 172 0.25 -2.78 2.13
C PRO A 172 0.08 -2.90 0.62
N TYR A 173 -0.36 -1.83 -0.04
CA TYR A 173 -0.62 -1.83 -1.47
C TYR A 173 0.69 -1.79 -2.27
N PHE A 174 1.60 -0.88 -1.92
CA PHE A 174 2.85 -0.74 -2.66
C PHE A 174 3.80 -1.92 -2.46
N PHE A 175 3.86 -2.48 -1.25
CA PHE A 175 4.70 -3.63 -0.96
C PHE A 175 4.26 -4.88 -1.74
N THR A 176 2.96 -5.19 -1.76
CA THR A 176 2.47 -6.34 -2.53
C THR A 176 2.61 -6.13 -4.04
N ARG A 177 2.46 -4.90 -4.54
CA ARG A 177 2.73 -4.59 -5.96
C ARG A 177 4.19 -4.77 -6.31
N PHE A 178 5.12 -4.42 -5.43
CA PHE A 178 6.53 -4.73 -5.62
C PHE A 178 6.77 -6.24 -5.70
N ILE A 179 6.22 -7.02 -4.78
CA ILE A 179 6.34 -8.49 -4.80
C ILE A 179 5.81 -9.04 -6.14
N LYS A 180 4.60 -8.65 -6.53
CA LYS A 180 3.94 -9.14 -7.75
C LYS A 180 4.58 -8.66 -9.06
N SER A 181 5.34 -7.58 -9.04
CA SER A 181 6.01 -7.05 -10.24
C SER A 181 7.48 -7.46 -10.35
N THR A 182 8.02 -8.11 -9.33
CA THR A 182 9.41 -8.58 -9.30
C THR A 182 9.54 -9.97 -9.90
N GLN A 183 10.06 -10.04 -11.13
CA GLN A 183 10.14 -11.29 -11.91
C GLN A 183 10.88 -12.43 -11.21
N ASN A 184 11.92 -12.11 -10.42
CA ASN A 184 12.73 -13.11 -9.71
C ASN A 184 11.97 -13.87 -8.62
N TYR A 185 10.79 -13.40 -8.21
CA TYR A 185 9.96 -14.10 -7.23
C TYR A 185 8.99 -15.09 -7.87
N PHE A 186 8.93 -15.19 -9.20
CA PHE A 186 7.98 -16.07 -9.87
C PHE A 186 8.55 -17.48 -10.12
N PRO A 187 7.76 -18.55 -9.89
CA PRO A 187 6.40 -18.52 -9.32
C PRO A 187 6.41 -18.14 -7.83
N LEU A 188 5.42 -17.35 -7.40
CA LEU A 188 5.28 -17.01 -5.97
C LEU A 188 5.02 -18.28 -5.16
N PRO A 189 5.61 -18.43 -3.96
CA PRO A 189 5.36 -19.59 -3.12
C PRO A 189 3.95 -19.60 -2.54
N ILE A 190 3.28 -18.44 -2.54
CA ILE A 190 1.87 -18.27 -2.22
C ILE A 190 1.27 -17.13 -3.04
N ASP A 191 0.06 -17.34 -3.57
CA ASP A 191 -0.62 -16.31 -4.36
C ASP A 191 -1.04 -15.11 -3.49
N ILE A 192 -0.91 -13.91 -4.06
CA ILE A 192 -1.44 -12.65 -3.53
C ILE A 192 -2.51 -12.17 -4.51
N TYR A 193 -3.78 -12.26 -4.10
CA TYR A 193 -4.91 -11.95 -4.96
C TYR A 193 -5.41 -10.51 -4.79
N ASP A 194 -5.44 -10.01 -3.55
CA ASP A 194 -5.83 -8.62 -3.26
C ASP A 194 -4.63 -7.82 -2.74
N GLU A 195 -4.20 -6.83 -3.51
CA GLU A 195 -2.96 -6.09 -3.22
C GLU A 195 -2.99 -5.39 -1.85
N TYR A 196 -4.14 -4.82 -1.48
CA TYR A 196 -4.22 -4.12 -0.20
C TYR A 196 -4.54 -5.08 0.95
N ALA A 197 -5.61 -5.87 0.82
CA ALA A 197 -6.11 -6.68 1.93
C ALA A 197 -5.20 -7.87 2.26
N ASP A 198 -4.60 -8.54 1.27
CA ASP A 198 -3.58 -9.56 1.55
C ASP A 198 -2.29 -8.88 2.08
N GLY A 199 -1.95 -7.68 1.59
CA GLY A 199 -0.82 -6.88 2.09
C GLY A 199 -0.94 -6.56 3.58
N VAL A 200 -2.12 -6.11 4.03
CA VAL A 200 -2.41 -5.85 5.45
C VAL A 200 -2.23 -7.12 6.27
N ARG A 201 -2.72 -8.27 5.77
CA ARG A 201 -2.58 -9.55 6.46
C ARG A 201 -1.11 -9.95 6.62
N ILE A 202 -0.31 -9.83 5.55
CA ILE A 202 1.13 -10.09 5.58
C ILE A 202 1.80 -9.18 6.62
N ILE A 203 1.60 -7.87 6.54
CA ILE A 203 2.26 -6.90 7.42
C ILE A 203 1.91 -7.14 8.89
N GLU A 204 0.63 -7.24 9.23
CA GLU A 204 0.20 -7.42 10.62
C GLU A 204 0.68 -8.76 11.19
N ARG A 205 0.69 -9.83 10.38
CA ARG A 205 1.21 -11.11 10.83
C ARG A 205 2.73 -11.07 11.02
N MET A 206 3.47 -10.44 10.12
CA MET A 206 4.93 -10.30 10.23
C MET A 206 5.35 -9.38 11.39
N LEU A 207 4.52 -8.38 11.73
CA LEU A 207 4.66 -7.60 12.97
C LEU A 207 4.47 -8.50 14.21
N ALA A 208 3.43 -9.33 14.23
CA ALA A 208 3.17 -10.27 15.35
C ALA A 208 4.28 -11.32 15.53
N LEU A 209 4.99 -11.67 14.45
CA LEU A 209 6.16 -12.55 14.47
C LEU A 209 7.47 -11.83 14.83
N ASN A 210 7.44 -10.52 15.13
CA ASN A 210 8.62 -9.66 15.34
C ASN A 210 9.61 -9.65 14.15
N LYS A 211 9.13 -9.97 12.95
CA LYS A 211 9.91 -9.90 11.71
C LYS A 211 9.91 -8.49 11.14
N PHE A 212 8.81 -7.78 11.33
CA PHE A 212 8.69 -6.35 11.04
C PHE A 212 8.55 -5.55 12.34
N GLU A 213 8.83 -4.25 12.28
CA GLU A 213 8.60 -3.31 13.38
C GLU A 213 7.95 -2.02 12.88
N ARG A 214 7.23 -1.32 13.78
CA ARG A 214 6.66 0.00 13.49
C ARG A 214 7.70 1.09 13.70
N ILE A 215 7.65 2.12 12.88
CA ILE A 215 8.48 3.33 13.00
C ILE A 215 7.63 4.60 12.95
N THR A 216 8.11 5.66 13.58
CA THR A 216 7.54 7.00 13.43
C THR A 216 8.05 7.65 12.15
N SER A 217 7.24 8.52 11.56
CA SER A 217 7.64 9.34 10.42
C SER A 217 8.16 10.71 10.88
N ASN A 218 8.70 11.49 9.94
CA ASN A 218 9.00 12.91 10.12
C ASN A 218 7.74 13.76 10.29
N ILE A 219 6.56 13.24 9.94
CA ILE A 219 5.27 13.90 10.07
C ILE A 219 4.60 13.41 11.35
N GLU A 220 4.10 14.36 12.16
CA GLU A 220 3.40 14.06 13.40
C GLU A 220 2.19 13.14 13.17
N ASN A 221 1.97 12.18 14.06
CA ASN A 221 0.88 11.19 14.00
C ASN A 221 0.89 10.26 12.77
N HIS A 222 1.98 10.22 12.00
CA HIS A 222 2.15 9.28 10.90
C HIS A 222 3.22 8.23 11.25
N THR A 223 2.91 6.97 10.92
CA THR A 223 3.73 5.80 11.25
C THR A 223 3.86 4.88 10.04
N GLY A 224 4.92 4.09 10.02
CA GLY A 224 5.24 3.12 8.99
C GLY A 224 5.60 1.77 9.58
N VAL A 225 5.87 0.80 8.70
CA VAL A 225 6.31 -0.55 9.04
C VAL A 225 7.53 -0.91 8.21
N VAL A 226 8.52 -1.52 8.83
CA VAL A 226 9.81 -1.84 8.20
C VAL A 226 10.29 -3.21 8.65
N VAL A 227 11.21 -3.81 7.89
CA VAL A 227 11.84 -5.07 8.32
C VAL A 227 12.67 -4.86 9.60
N ASN A 228 12.49 -5.73 10.60
CA ASN A 228 13.10 -5.54 11.92
C ASN A 228 14.63 -5.75 11.87
N ASP A 229 15.07 -6.79 11.17
CA ASP A 229 16.49 -7.09 10.95
C ASP A 229 17.08 -6.18 9.86
N ARG A 230 17.42 -4.95 10.27
CA ARG A 230 18.12 -3.95 9.44
C ARG A 230 19.00 -3.04 10.30
N LYS A 231 19.87 -2.29 9.64
CA LYS A 231 20.54 -1.13 10.26
C LYS A 231 19.49 -0.06 10.58
N LYS A 232 19.24 0.18 11.86
CA LYS A 232 18.26 1.17 12.32
C LYS A 232 18.72 2.59 11.99
N ILE A 233 17.76 3.42 11.62
CA ILE A 233 17.94 4.83 11.29
C ILE A 233 17.14 5.63 12.32
N HIS A 234 17.78 6.65 12.89
CA HIS A 234 17.11 7.59 13.80
C HIS A 234 16.21 8.52 12.98
N ILE A 235 14.95 8.66 13.40
CA ILE A 235 13.94 9.46 12.71
C ILE A 235 13.39 10.48 13.70
N GLU A 236 13.52 11.76 13.36
CA GLU A 236 13.01 12.86 14.15
C GLU A 236 11.75 13.42 13.49
N VAL A 237 10.76 13.80 14.29
CA VAL A 237 9.62 14.56 13.79
C VAL A 237 10.14 15.92 13.35
N TYR A 238 9.89 16.26 12.09
CA TYR A 238 10.32 17.52 11.52
C TYR A 238 9.46 18.64 12.08
N GLN A 239 10.08 19.59 12.78
CA GLN A 239 9.46 20.86 13.17
C GLN A 239 9.98 21.96 12.26
N GLU A 240 9.08 22.71 11.62
CA GLU A 240 9.42 23.75 10.64
C GLU A 240 10.10 24.99 11.27
N ASP A 241 10.23 25.01 12.60
CA ASP A 241 10.60 26.19 13.41
C ASP A 241 12.08 26.63 13.31
N ALA A 242 12.91 26.01 12.47
CA ALA A 242 14.32 26.40 12.29
C ALA A 242 14.59 27.42 11.15
N LEU A 243 13.56 27.91 10.45
CA LEU A 243 13.70 28.93 9.39
C LEU A 243 12.81 30.16 9.58
N ILE A 244 12.31 30.42 10.79
CA ILE A 244 11.72 31.72 11.15
C ILE A 244 12.82 32.74 11.42
N ASP A 245 13.66 33.00 10.41
CA ASP A 245 14.29 34.30 10.28
C ASP A 245 14.52 34.64 8.80
N THR A 246 13.41 34.91 8.09
CA THR A 246 13.26 36.12 7.28
C THR A 246 11.88 36.13 6.61
N LYS A 247 11.07 37.08 7.05
CA LYS A 247 9.71 37.37 6.57
C LYS A 247 9.59 37.37 5.04
N LYS A 248 8.70 36.52 4.51
CA LYS A 248 7.67 36.94 3.55
C LYS A 248 6.37 36.19 3.86
N LYS A 249 5.44 36.89 4.54
CA LYS A 249 4.10 36.40 4.84
C LYS A 249 3.41 35.95 3.55
N PHE A 250 3.15 34.65 3.43
CA PHE A 250 2.28 34.10 2.40
C PHE A 250 0.88 34.65 2.62
N ASN A 251 0.35 35.43 1.67
CA ASN A 251 -0.96 36.03 1.79
C ASN A 251 -2.01 35.06 1.21
N VAL A 252 -2.65 34.30 2.11
CA VAL A 252 -3.62 33.23 1.79
C VAL A 252 -4.81 33.74 0.94
N LEU A 253 -5.16 35.03 1.05
CA LEU A 253 -6.22 35.66 0.27
C LEU A 253 -5.92 35.68 -1.25
N ARG A 254 -4.65 35.74 -1.66
CA ARG A 254 -4.28 35.67 -3.09
C ARG A 254 -4.39 34.26 -3.69
N PHE A 255 -4.42 33.23 -2.86
CA PHE A 255 -4.45 31.83 -3.33
C PHE A 255 -5.86 31.36 -3.73
N PHE A 256 -6.91 31.99 -3.18
CA PHE A 256 -8.31 31.64 -3.47
C PHE A 256 -9.01 32.57 -4.47
N GLY A 257 -8.30 33.52 -5.10
CA GLY A 257 -8.84 34.31 -6.22
C GLY A 257 -10.05 35.19 -5.88
N LEU A 258 -10.27 35.51 -4.60
CA LEU A 258 -11.24 36.51 -4.17
C LEU A 258 -10.51 37.85 -4.04
N LYS A 259 -10.98 38.87 -4.76
CA LYS A 259 -10.47 40.24 -4.66
C LYS A 259 -10.86 40.86 -3.32
#